data_AF-A0A7Y3UR96-F1
#
_entry.id   AF-A0A7Y3UR96-F1
#
_cell.length_a   1.000
_cell.length_b   1.000
_cell.length_c   1.000
_cell.angle_alpha   90.00
_cell.angle_beta   90.00
_cell.angle_gamma   90.00
#
_symmetry.space_group_name_H-M   'P 1'
#
loop_
_entity.id
_entity.type
_entity.pdbx_description
1 polymer ?
#
loop_
_entity_poly.entity_id
_entity_poly.type
_entity_poly.pdbx_seq_one_letter_code
_entity_poly.pdbx_strand_id
1 'polypeptide(L)' 'MKINFLEIAQIELDGAIEYYNYEVPGLGDTFLTEVLNALNRIGEFPEAWQPCSKRTRRCQTRRFP' A
#
# COMPACT_ATOMS: atom_id res chain seq x y z
N MET A 1 -12.20 -9.70 4.52
CA MET A 1 -12.65 -8.38 4.04
C MET A 1 -12.36 -8.28 2.55
N LYS A 2 -13.26 -7.73 1.72
CA LYS A 2 -12.97 -7.49 0.30
C LYS A 2 -12.29 -6.12 0.16
N ILE A 3 -11.07 -6.10 -0.35
CA ILE A 3 -10.32 -4.87 -0.63
C ILE A 3 -10.50 -4.54 -2.11
N ASN A 4 -10.90 -3.31 -2.42
CA ASN A 4 -11.01 -2.83 -3.79
C ASN A 4 -10.03 -1.68 -3.98
N PHE A 5 -9.17 -1.77 -4.99
CA PHE A 5 -8.36 -0.65 -5.44
C PHE A 5 -9.18 0.23 -6.39
N LEU A 6 -9.07 1.54 -6.21
CA LEU A 6 -9.48 2.46 -7.26
C LEU A 6 -8.50 2.33 -8.43
N GLU A 7 -8.99 2.51 -9.65
CA GLU A 7 -8.15 2.45 -10.85
C GLU A 7 -6.91 3.37 -10.75
N ILE A 8 -7.12 4.61 -10.28
CA ILE A 8 -6.01 5.54 -10.08
C ILE A 8 -4.98 5.06 -9.05
N ALA A 9 -5.43 4.37 -8.00
CA ALA A 9 -4.53 3.84 -6.97
C ALA A 9 -3.72 2.64 -7.50
N GLN A 10 -4.29 1.86 -8.43
CA GLN A 10 -3.56 0.79 -9.11
C GLN A 10 -2.48 1.38 -10.03
N ILE A 11 -2.83 2.39 -10.84
CA ILE A 11 -1.87 3.07 -11.73
C ILE A 11 -0.71 3.68 -10.93
N GLU A 12 -1.00 4.35 -9.81
CA GLU A 12 0.04 4.90 -8.93
C GLU A 12 0.94 3.81 -8.33
N LEU A 13 0.37 2.68 -7.92
CA LEU A 13 1.13 1.55 -7.39
C LEU A 13 2.06 0.93 -8.44
N ASP A 14 1.54 0.69 -9.65
CA ASP A 14 2.31 0.10 -10.74
C ASP A 14 3.49 0.99 -11.13
N GLY A 15 3.26 2.31 -11.27
CA GLY A 15 4.32 3.27 -11.56
C GLY A 15 5.39 3.34 -10.46
N ALA A 16 4.99 3.22 -9.18
CA ALA A 16 5.95 3.18 -8.07
C ALA A 16 6.79 1.90 -8.08
N ILE A 17 6.20 0.75 -8.41
CA ILE A 17 6.92 -0.53 -8.54
C ILE A 17 7.95 -0.44 -9.67
N GLU A 18 7.53 0.05 -10.85
CA GLU A 18 8.42 0.23 -12.00
C GLU A 18 9.58 1.17 -11.66
N TYR A 19 9.28 2.32 -11.02
CA TYR A 19 10.29 3.28 -10.61
C TYR A 19 11.33 2.67 -9.65
N TYR A 20 10.88 2.00 -8.57
CA TYR A 20 11.83 1.41 -7.63
C TYR A 20 12.64 0.27 -8.23
N ASN A 21 12.03 -0.58 -9.06
CA ASN A 21 12.76 -1.65 -9.74
C ASN A 21 13.77 -1.11 -10.78
N TYR A 22 13.48 0.05 -11.39
CA TYR A 22 14.43 0.74 -12.25
C TYR A 22 15.65 1.27 -11.48
N GLU A 23 15.42 1.89 -10.31
CA GLU A 23 16.50 2.41 -9.46
C GLU A 23 17.38 1.30 -8.88
N VAL A 24 16.75 0.26 -8.33
CA VAL A 24 17.45 -0.91 -7.77
C VAL A 24 16.66 -2.17 -8.12
N PRO A 25 17.24 -3.12 -8.88
CA PRO A 25 16.56 -4.37 -9.22
C PRO A 25 16.03 -5.11 -7.99
N GLY A 26 14.73 -5.41 -7.98
CA GLY A 26 14.04 -6.12 -6.88
C GLY A 26 13.49 -5.21 -5.76
N LEU A 27 13.76 -3.91 -5.80
CA LEU A 27 13.25 -2.96 -4.80
C LEU A 27 11.73 -2.74 -4.96
N GLY A 28 11.23 -2.69 -6.19
CA GLY A 28 9.79 -2.62 -6.48
C GLY A 28 9.02 -3.84 -5.98
N ASP A 29 9.62 -5.03 -6.04
CA ASP A 29 9.01 -6.26 -5.50
C ASP A 29 8.94 -6.22 -3.97
N THR A 30 9.99 -5.68 -3.35
CA THR A 30 10.04 -5.44 -1.89
C THR A 30 8.99 -4.42 -1.48
N PHE A 31 8.83 -3.34 -2.26
CA PHE A 31 7.80 -2.33 -2.05
C PHE A 31 6.39 -2.92 -2.15
N LEU A 32 6.09 -3.67 -3.22
CA LEU A 32 4.80 -4.33 -3.42
C LEU A 32 4.48 -5.26 -2.24
N THR A 33 5.45 -6.04 -1.78
CA THR A 33 5.29 -6.92 -0.61
C THR A 33 4.89 -6.13 0.64
N GLU A 34 5.52 -4.98 0.89
CA GLU A 34 5.15 -4.13 2.04
C GLU A 34 3.74 -3.53 1.91
N VAL A 35 3.32 -3.16 0.69
CA VAL A 35 1.95 -2.69 0.42
C VAL A 35 0.94 -3.81 0.68
N LEU A 36 1.16 -5.02 0.16
CA LEU A 36 0.30 -6.17 0.40
C LEU A 36 0.19 -6.51 1.90
N ASN A 37 1.30 -6.44 2.63
CA ASN A 37 1.31 -6.62 4.08
C ASN A 37 0.49 -5.54 4.80
N ALA A 38 0.53 -4.29 4.33
CA ALA A 38 -0.32 -3.22 4.86
C ALA A 38 -1.80 -3.48 4.59
N LEU A 39 -2.16 -3.93 3.38
CA LEU A 39 -3.53 -4.30 3.03
C LEU A 39 -4.06 -5.45 3.90
N ASN A 40 -3.24 -6.47 4.15
CA ASN A 40 -3.61 -7.57 5.04
C ASN A 40 -3.94 -7.05 6.45
N ARG A 41 -3.08 -6.20 7.02
CA ARG A 41 -3.36 -5.55 8.32
C ARG A 41 -4.66 -4.74 8.27
N ILE A 42 -4.93 -4.02 7.19
CA ILE A 42 -6.17 -3.24 7.03
C ILE A 42 -7.40 -4.16 6.99
N GLY A 43 -7.26 -5.33 6.34
CA GLY A 43 -8.28 -6.37 6.32
C GLY A 43 -8.58 -6.99 7.68
N GLU A 44 -7.55 -7.20 8.50
CA GLU A 44 -7.66 -7.79 9.83
C GLU A 44 -8.17 -6.78 10.87
N PHE A 45 -7.71 -5.53 10.79
CA PHE A 45 -7.99 -4.50 11.80
C PHE A 45 -8.45 -3.18 11.17
N PRO A 46 -9.62 -3.12 10.51
CA PRO A 46 -10.06 -1.96 9.74
C PRO A 46 -10.20 -0.65 10.54
N GLU A 47 -10.35 -0.75 11.87
CA GLU A 47 -10.49 0.41 12.76
C GLU A 47 -9.21 0.80 13.51
N ALA A 48 -8.08 0.10 13.28
CA ALA A 48 -6.85 0.30 14.05
C ALA A 48 -6.18 1.68 13.85
N TRP A 49 -6.34 2.30 12.68
CA TRP A 49 -5.72 3.60 12.39
C TRP A 49 -6.63 4.75 12.73
N GLN A 50 -6.05 5.85 13.24
CA GLN A 50 -6.80 7.06 13.54
C GLN A 50 -7.52 7.60 12.29
N PRO A 51 -8.79 8.03 12.42
CA PRO A 51 -9.51 8.66 11.33
C PRO A 51 -8.88 10.01 10.98
N CYS A 52 -8.52 10.18 9.71
CA CYS A 52 -8.13 11.48 9.16
C CYS A 52 -9.36 12.30 8.75
N SER A 53 -10.47 11.64 8.45
CA SER A 53 -11.77 12.24 8.12
C SER A 53 -12.91 11.30 8.53
N LYS A 54 -14.17 11.69 8.27
CA LYS A 54 -15.33 10.81 8.47
C LYS A 54 -15.27 9.48 7.71
N ARG A 55 -14.53 9.41 6.59
CA ARG A 55 -14.47 8.24 5.68
C ARG A 55 -13.06 7.80 5.33
N THR A 56 -12.04 8.34 6.00
CA THR A 56 -10.64 8.12 5.61
C THR A 56 -9.80 7.83 6.84
N ARG A 57 -8.98 6.78 6.75
CA ARG A 57 -7.94 6.43 7.71
C ARG A 57 -6.61 6.30 6.97
N ARG A 58 -5.51 6.61 7.63
CA ARG A 58 -4.15 6.50 7.05
C ARG A 58 -3.42 5.32 7.67
N CYS A 59 -3.09 4.33 6.86
CA CYS A 59 -2.18 3.26 7.23
C CYS A 59 -0.81 3.53 6.60
N GLN A 60 0.23 3.64 7.42
CA GLN A 60 1.61 3.68 6.93
C GLN A 60 2.12 2.26 6.67
N THR A 61 2.96 2.09 5.66
CA THR A 61 3.75 0.86 5.54
C THR A 61 4.69 0.75 6.74
N ARG A 62 5.07 -0.47 7.11
CA ARG A 62 5.92 -0.69 8.29
C ARG A 62 7.34 -0.18 8.03
N ARG A 63 7.82 -0.39 6.82
CA ARG A 63 9.07 0.16 6.31
C ARG A 63 8.83 0.70 4.91
N PHE A 64 9.55 1.76 4.59
CA PHE A 64 9.76 2.16 3.20
C PHE A 64 10.99 1.38 2.68
N PRO A 65 10.99 0.93 1.42
CA PRO A 65 12.15 0.28 0.82
C PRO A 65 13.42 1.14 0.87
#